data_AF-A0A7S8FE38-F1
#
_entry.id   AF-A0A7S8FE38-F1
#
_cell.length_a   1.000
_cell.length_b   1.000
_cell.length_c   1.000
_cell.angle_alpha   90.00
_cell.angle_beta   90.00
_cell.angle_gamma   90.00
#
_symmetry.space_group_name_H-M   'P 1'
#
loop_
_entity.id
_entity.type
_entity.pdbx_description
1 polymer ?
#
loop_
_entity_poly.entity_id
_entity_poly.type
_entity_poly.pdbx_seq_one_letter_code
_entity_poly.pdbx_strand_id
1 'polypeptide(L)'
;MLAGRLVKLIEKNSEQLARELSEKVWNSPRCNDLHKVPPDELRARTREIYDNLSNWLMHMTEAEIEQRYTELGARRAAQGVAYSHFLWAITATKEHMCAFVQREGLSDSAIELHGELELMHLLNQFFDRSLYYTAVGYERERARIGTNLKRRREDNQKVYL
;
A
#
# COMPACT_ATOMS: atom_id res chain seq x y z
N MET A 1 -0.34 -9.59 21.95
CA MET A 1 0.11 -8.21 21.64
C MET A 1 -0.55 -7.26 22.61
N LEU A 2 0.23 -6.40 23.25
CA LEU A 2 -0.27 -5.26 24.05
C LEU A 2 -1.01 -4.26 23.14
N ALA A 3 -0.65 -4.22 21.85
CA ALA A 3 -1.33 -3.47 20.79
C ALA A 3 -2.77 -3.90 20.48
N GLY A 4 -3.27 -5.01 21.02
CA GLY A 4 -4.55 -5.62 20.61
C GLY A 4 -5.77 -4.69 20.74
N ARG A 5 -5.78 -3.78 21.71
CA ARG A 5 -6.83 -2.75 21.86
C ARG A 5 -6.85 -1.78 20.67
N LEU A 6 -5.67 -1.28 20.29
CA LEU A 6 -5.51 -0.29 19.22
C LEU A 6 -5.79 -0.90 17.85
N VAL A 7 -5.38 -2.14 17.61
CA VAL A 7 -5.73 -2.88 16.39
C VAL A 7 -7.24 -2.97 16.23
N LYS A 8 -7.97 -3.40 17.28
CA LYS A 8 -9.44 -3.45 17.26
C LYS A 8 -10.07 -2.08 17.05
N LEU A 9 -9.44 -1.02 17.55
CA LEU A 9 -9.93 0.35 17.38
C LEU A 9 -9.81 0.79 15.92
N ILE A 10 -8.69 0.48 15.25
CA ILE A 10 -8.50 0.75 13.82
C ILE A 10 -9.55 -0.01 13.00
N GLU A 11 -9.72 -1.31 13.26
CA GLU A 11 -10.69 -2.14 12.54
C GLU A 11 -12.13 -1.64 12.70
N LYS A 12 -12.51 -1.19 13.91
CA LYS A 12 -13.83 -0.58 14.14
C LYS A 12 -14.03 0.74 13.39
N ASN A 13 -12.95 1.47 13.11
CA ASN A 13 -12.99 2.74 12.40
C ASN A 13 -12.57 2.60 10.92
N SER A 14 -12.50 1.38 10.39
CA SER A 14 -11.93 1.10 9.06
C SER A 14 -12.63 1.86 7.94
N GLU A 15 -13.96 1.96 7.99
CA GLU A 15 -14.74 2.68 7.00
C GLU A 15 -14.44 4.18 7.01
N GLN A 16 -14.43 4.80 8.19
CA GLN A 16 -14.08 6.22 8.33
C GLN A 16 -12.66 6.47 7.85
N LEU A 17 -11.70 5.64 8.29
CA LEU A 17 -10.30 5.77 7.90
C LEU A 17 -10.10 5.61 6.39
N ALA A 18 -10.82 4.69 5.77
CA ALA A 18 -10.77 4.47 4.34
C ALA A 18 -11.33 5.66 3.55
N ARG A 19 -12.41 6.30 4.04
CA ARG A 19 -12.97 7.52 3.43
C ARG A 19 -12.01 8.70 3.54
N GLU A 20 -11.51 8.98 4.74
CA GLU A 20 -10.55 10.08 5.00
C GLU A 20 -9.28 9.94 4.16
N LEU A 21 -8.72 8.72 4.11
CA LEU A 21 -7.56 8.44 3.29
C LEU A 21 -7.85 8.59 1.80
N SER A 22 -9.02 8.15 1.33
CA SER A 22 -9.43 8.30 -0.06
C SER A 22 -9.47 9.78 -0.43
N GLU A 23 -10.09 10.63 0.38
CA GLU A 23 -10.12 12.08 0.14
C GLU A 23 -8.72 12.69 0.11
N LYS A 24 -7.83 12.30 1.04
CA LYS A 24 -6.45 12.78 1.10
C LYS A 24 -5.64 12.38 -0.15
N VAL A 25 -5.81 11.13 -0.61
CA VAL A 25 -5.11 10.60 -1.78
C VAL A 25 -5.66 11.19 -3.07
N TRP A 26 -6.98 11.26 -3.22
CA TRP A 26 -7.62 11.76 -4.45
C TRP A 26 -7.39 13.24 -4.72
N ASN A 27 -7.29 14.04 -3.66
CA ASN A 27 -7.06 15.48 -3.78
C ASN A 27 -5.57 15.85 -3.86
N SER A 28 -4.66 14.87 -3.79
CA SER A 28 -3.22 15.12 -3.82
C SER A 28 -2.69 15.10 -5.26
N PRO A 29 -2.02 16.19 -5.73
CA PRO A 29 -1.32 16.18 -7.02
C PRO A 29 -0.28 15.06 -7.13
N ARG A 30 0.28 14.64 -5.99
CA ARG A 30 1.25 13.53 -5.89
C ARG A 30 0.60 12.16 -6.14
N CYS A 31 -0.71 12.09 -6.31
CA CYS A 31 -1.45 10.86 -6.55
C CYS A 31 -2.29 10.89 -7.84
N ASN A 32 -2.17 11.92 -8.67
CA ASN A 32 -2.98 12.08 -9.89
C ASN A 32 -2.92 10.88 -10.85
N ASP A 33 -1.80 10.18 -10.93
CA ASP A 33 -1.67 8.99 -11.78
C ASP A 33 -2.53 7.80 -11.31
N LEU A 34 -3.03 7.80 -10.08
CA LEU A 34 -3.95 6.78 -9.58
C LEU A 34 -5.33 6.85 -10.26
N HIS A 35 -5.69 7.95 -10.93
CA HIS A 35 -6.89 8.01 -11.77
C HIS A 35 -6.88 7.00 -12.94
N LYS A 36 -5.71 6.44 -13.27
CA LYS A 36 -5.57 5.33 -14.25
C LYS A 36 -6.05 3.99 -13.71
N VAL A 37 -6.30 3.90 -12.40
CA VAL A 37 -6.77 2.69 -11.72
C VAL A 37 -8.29 2.76 -11.56
N PRO A 38 -9.02 1.64 -11.75
CA PRO A 38 -10.46 1.61 -11.51
C PRO A 38 -10.82 2.08 -10.09
N PRO A 39 -11.81 2.98 -9.92
CA PRO A 39 -12.17 3.53 -8.61
C PRO A 39 -12.55 2.45 -7.58
N ASP A 40 -13.27 1.42 -8.01
CA ASP A 40 -13.68 0.30 -7.15
C ASP A 40 -12.48 -0.51 -6.67
N GLU A 41 -11.46 -0.64 -7.51
CA GLU A 41 -10.22 -1.31 -7.12
C GLU A 41 -9.50 -0.53 -6.03
N LEU A 42 -9.38 0.79 -6.16
CA LEU A 42 -8.73 1.61 -5.14
C LEU A 42 -9.50 1.61 -3.82
N ARG A 43 -10.83 1.74 -3.87
CA ARG A 43 -11.69 1.64 -2.68
C ARG A 43 -11.54 0.30 -1.99
N ALA A 44 -11.58 -0.79 -2.75
CA ALA A 44 -11.39 -2.13 -2.23
C ALA A 44 -10.02 -2.29 -1.55
N ARG A 45 -8.94 -1.78 -2.18
CA ARG A 45 -7.60 -1.84 -1.60
C ARG A 45 -7.45 -1.01 -0.33
N THR A 46 -7.98 0.21 -0.31
CA THR A 46 -7.93 1.06 0.86
C THR A 46 -8.69 0.43 2.03
N ARG A 47 -9.86 -0.15 1.78
CA ARG A 47 -10.66 -0.84 2.80
C ARG A 47 -9.96 -2.11 3.31
N GLU A 48 -9.42 -2.91 2.40
CA GLU A 48 -8.73 -4.17 2.73
C GLU A 48 -7.56 -3.95 3.68
N ILE A 49 -6.90 -2.78 3.61
CA ILE A 49 -5.80 -2.39 4.51
C ILE A 49 -6.23 -2.25 5.96
N TYR A 50 -7.40 -1.66 6.19
CA TYR A 50 -7.91 -1.45 7.54
C TYR A 50 -8.66 -2.68 8.06
N ASP A 51 -9.42 -3.36 7.20
CA ASP A 51 -10.26 -4.50 7.59
C ASP A 51 -9.44 -5.75 7.98
N ASN A 52 -8.23 -5.91 7.45
CA ASN A 52 -7.39 -7.08 7.69
C ASN A 52 -6.13 -6.76 8.48
N LEU A 53 -6.08 -5.61 9.17
CA LEU A 53 -4.88 -5.16 9.84
C LEU A 53 -4.40 -6.16 10.91
N SER A 54 -5.32 -6.73 11.70
CA SER A 54 -4.96 -7.79 12.66
C SER A 54 -4.29 -8.98 11.98
N ASN A 55 -4.87 -9.47 10.87
CA ASN A 55 -4.35 -10.59 10.11
C ASN A 55 -2.96 -10.27 9.54
N TRP A 56 -2.75 -9.06 9.06
CA TRP A 56 -1.47 -8.66 8.49
C TRP A 56 -0.37 -8.54 9.51
N LEU A 57 -0.67 -7.96 10.67
CA LEU A 57 0.32 -7.76 11.72
C LEU A 57 0.63 -9.05 12.49
N MET A 58 -0.31 -10.00 12.55
CA MET A 58 -0.15 -11.22 13.37
C MET A 58 0.06 -12.51 12.58
N HIS A 59 -0.39 -12.58 11.34
CA HIS A 59 -0.53 -13.87 10.62
C HIS A 59 0.11 -13.88 9.24
N MET A 60 0.30 -12.73 8.59
CA MET A 60 1.00 -12.71 7.30
C MET A 60 2.49 -13.00 7.48
N THR A 61 2.93 -14.06 6.82
CA THR A 61 4.34 -14.38 6.61
C THR A 61 4.98 -13.41 5.63
N GLU A 62 6.31 -13.29 5.68
CA GLU A 62 7.05 -12.46 4.73
C GLU A 62 6.84 -12.90 3.28
N ALA A 63 6.72 -14.21 3.02
CA ALA A 63 6.43 -14.74 1.68
C ALA A 63 5.05 -14.30 1.14
N GLU A 64 4.04 -14.23 2.00
CA GLU A 64 2.72 -13.73 1.61
C GLU A 64 2.75 -12.22 1.34
N ILE A 65 3.51 -11.45 2.12
CA ILE A 65 3.72 -10.02 1.86
C ILE A 65 4.45 -9.85 0.52
N GLU A 66 5.51 -10.63 0.28
CA GLU A 66 6.28 -10.62 -0.96
C GLU A 66 5.39 -10.85 -2.17
N GLN A 67 4.68 -11.97 -2.21
CA GLN A 67 3.85 -12.34 -3.34
C GLN A 67 2.82 -11.23 -3.62
N ARG A 68 2.07 -10.86 -2.59
CA ARG A 68 0.95 -9.92 -2.70
C ARG A 68 1.38 -8.54 -3.18
N TYR A 69 2.46 -7.99 -2.61
CA TYR A 69 2.92 -6.65 -2.96
C TYR A 69 3.73 -6.61 -4.25
N THR A 70 4.42 -7.70 -4.61
CA THR A 70 5.01 -7.85 -5.94
C THR A 70 3.93 -7.84 -7.03
N GLU A 71 2.85 -8.59 -6.84
CA GLU A 71 1.72 -8.60 -7.78
C GLU A 71 1.05 -7.21 -7.88
N LEU A 72 0.89 -6.51 -6.75
CA LEU A 72 0.32 -5.17 -6.74
C LEU A 72 1.20 -4.15 -7.47
N GLY A 73 2.53 -4.19 -7.26
CA GLY A 73 3.49 -3.35 -7.98
C GLY A 73 3.46 -3.59 -9.49
N ALA A 74 3.44 -4.85 -9.91
CA ALA A 74 3.31 -5.22 -11.32
C ALA A 74 1.99 -4.70 -11.92
N ARG A 75 0.86 -4.87 -11.22
CA ARG A 75 -0.44 -4.38 -11.68
C ARG A 75 -0.44 -2.86 -11.88
N ARG A 76 0.15 -2.09 -10.97
CA ARG A 76 0.24 -0.62 -11.08
C ARG A 76 1.13 -0.18 -12.24
N ALA A 77 2.24 -0.88 -12.48
CA ALA A 77 3.07 -0.66 -13.65
C ALA A 77 2.32 -0.94 -14.97
N ALA A 78 1.56 -2.04 -15.03
CA ALA A 78 0.75 -2.42 -16.19
C ALA A 78 -0.37 -1.41 -16.48
N GLN A 79 -0.94 -0.79 -15.44
CA GLN A 79 -1.92 0.30 -15.54
C GLN A 79 -1.28 1.65 -15.92
N GLY A 80 0.05 1.73 -16.04
CA GLY A 80 0.75 2.95 -16.43
C GLY A 80 0.81 4.02 -15.34
N VAL A 81 0.59 3.65 -14.08
CA VAL A 81 0.75 4.54 -12.91
C VAL A 81 2.24 4.78 -12.69
N ALA A 82 2.69 6.02 -12.54
CA ALA A 82 4.06 6.31 -12.14
C ALA A 82 4.37 5.79 -10.73
N TYR A 83 5.53 5.16 -10.55
CA TYR A 83 5.91 4.57 -9.25
C TYR A 83 5.89 5.59 -8.11
N SER A 84 6.37 6.82 -8.35
CA SER A 84 6.37 7.89 -7.34
C SER A 84 4.98 8.23 -6.82
N HIS A 85 3.96 8.19 -7.68
CA HIS A 85 2.58 8.45 -7.27
C HIS A 85 2.00 7.30 -6.44
N PHE A 86 2.37 6.07 -6.79
CA PHE A 86 1.94 4.91 -6.02
C PHE A 86 2.65 4.80 -4.67
N LEU A 87 3.95 5.06 -4.64
CA LEU A 87 4.76 5.20 -3.43
C LEU A 87 4.13 6.20 -2.47
N TRP A 88 3.79 7.40 -2.97
CA TRP A 88 3.14 8.42 -2.14
C TRP A 88 1.81 7.95 -1.54
N ALA A 89 1.02 7.17 -2.28
CA ALA A 89 -0.24 6.62 -1.78
C ALA A 89 -0.02 5.67 -0.58
N ILE A 90 0.98 4.80 -0.67
CA ILE A 90 1.33 3.86 0.40
C ILE A 90 1.87 4.63 1.61
N THR A 91 2.76 5.59 1.40
CA THR A 91 3.29 6.45 2.48
C THR A 91 2.18 7.26 3.15
N ALA A 92 1.26 7.84 2.39
CA ALA A 92 0.11 8.58 2.93
C ALA A 92 -0.81 7.68 3.76
N THR A 93 -0.96 6.41 3.36
CA THR A 93 -1.71 5.40 4.11
C THR A 93 -1.05 5.09 5.45
N LYS A 94 0.26 4.88 5.45
CA LYS A 94 1.08 4.68 6.66
C LYS A 94 0.93 5.86 7.62
N GLU A 95 1.15 7.08 7.13
CA GLU A 95 1.02 8.31 7.92
C GLU A 95 -0.38 8.46 8.52
N HIS A 96 -1.42 8.20 7.73
CA HIS A 96 -2.80 8.30 8.18
C HIS A 96 -3.09 7.34 9.34
N MET A 97 -2.62 6.09 9.21
CA MET A 97 -2.76 5.07 10.25
C MET A 97 -1.97 5.42 11.50
N CYS A 98 -0.72 5.86 11.37
CA CYS A 98 0.11 6.31 12.49
C CYS A 98 -0.51 7.51 13.22
N ALA A 99 -1.04 8.49 12.48
CA ALA A 99 -1.70 9.65 13.07
C ALA A 99 -2.97 9.26 13.85
N PHE A 100 -3.73 8.29 13.35
CA PHE A 100 -4.87 7.72 14.08
C PHE A 100 -4.43 7.05 15.38
N VAL A 101 -3.40 6.20 15.32
CA VAL A 101 -2.85 5.52 16.51
C VAL A 101 -2.38 6.52 17.56
N GLN A 102 -1.66 7.56 17.17
CA GLN A 102 -1.18 8.59 18.08
C GLN A 102 -2.31 9.41 18.72
N ARG A 103 -3.36 9.72 17.95
CA ARG A 103 -4.50 10.50 18.45
C ARG A 103 -5.37 9.70 19.43
N GLU A 104 -5.66 8.45 19.10
CA GLU A 104 -6.51 7.58 19.92
C GLU A 104 -5.73 6.77 20.98
N GLY A 105 -4.40 6.84 20.91
CA GLY A 105 -3.46 6.12 21.76
C GLY A 105 -3.11 6.84 23.05
N LEU A 106 -3.85 7.87 23.45
CA LEU A 106 -3.68 8.54 24.74
C LEU A 106 -3.53 7.49 25.84
N SER A 107 -2.35 7.47 26.44
CA SER A 107 -1.90 6.42 27.35
C SER A 107 -1.88 6.97 28.75
N ASP A 108 -2.76 6.45 29.61
CA ASP A 108 -2.79 6.79 31.03
C ASP A 108 -1.93 5.81 31.86
N SER A 109 -1.32 4.82 31.20
CA SER A 109 -0.49 3.78 31.82
C SER A 109 0.72 3.37 30.98
N ALA A 110 1.76 2.87 31.65
CA ALA A 110 2.97 2.37 30.98
C ALA A 110 2.71 1.15 30.07
N ILE A 111 1.65 0.38 30.35
CA ILE A 111 1.24 -0.78 29.53
C ILE A 111 0.63 -0.31 28.21
N GLU A 112 -0.19 0.73 28.24
CA GLU A 112 -0.79 1.31 27.02
C GLU A 112 0.26 1.93 26.12
N LEU A 113 1.23 2.64 26.70
CA LEU A 113 2.36 3.20 25.95
C LEU A 113 3.18 2.10 25.25
N HIS A 114 3.43 0.98 25.93
CA HIS A 114 4.10 -0.17 25.28
C HIS A 114 3.27 -0.75 24.14
N GLY A 115 1.94 -0.82 24.29
CA GLY A 115 1.05 -1.26 23.21
C GLY A 115 1.08 -0.34 21.99
N GLU A 116 1.17 0.98 22.20
CA GLU A 116 1.33 1.96 21.12
C GLU A 116 2.67 1.76 20.39
N LEU A 117 3.78 1.66 21.13
CA LEU A 117 5.11 1.44 20.57
C LEU A 117 5.19 0.10 19.79
N GLU A 118 4.62 -0.97 20.35
CA GLU A 118 4.52 -2.28 19.66
C GLU A 118 3.78 -2.13 18.33
N LEU A 119 2.62 -1.46 18.33
CA LEU A 119 1.84 -1.26 17.11
C LEU A 119 2.60 -0.43 16.07
N MET A 120 3.19 0.70 16.49
CA MET A 120 3.98 1.56 15.61
C MET A 120 5.16 0.82 14.98
N HIS A 121 5.82 -0.05 15.75
CA HIS A 121 6.90 -0.88 15.23
C HIS A 121 6.40 -1.89 14.19
N LEU A 122 5.30 -2.59 14.46
CA LEU A 122 4.70 -3.56 13.53
C LEU A 122 4.22 -2.90 12.23
N LEU A 123 3.58 -1.73 12.33
CA LEU A 123 3.16 -0.93 11.18
C LEU A 123 4.36 -0.53 10.32
N ASN A 124 5.44 -0.05 10.93
CA ASN A 124 6.65 0.32 10.20
C ASN A 124 7.21 -0.86 9.40
N GLN A 125 7.42 -2.01 10.06
CA GLN A 125 7.92 -3.20 9.38
C GLN A 125 7.04 -3.63 8.22
N PHE A 126 5.72 -3.62 8.41
CA PHE A 126 4.76 -4.01 7.38
C PHE A 126 4.85 -3.10 6.15
N PHE A 127 4.76 -1.78 6.36
CA PHE A 127 4.78 -0.83 5.25
C PHE A 127 6.13 -0.80 4.53
N ASP A 128 7.24 -0.97 5.25
CA ASP A 128 8.57 -0.97 4.64
C ASP A 128 8.77 -2.20 3.73
N ARG A 129 8.34 -3.39 4.18
CA ARG A 129 8.31 -4.61 3.33
C ARG A 129 7.37 -4.44 2.15
N SER A 130 6.17 -3.90 2.39
CA SER A 130 5.17 -3.66 1.34
C SER A 130 5.70 -2.75 0.24
N LEU A 131 6.41 -1.67 0.61
CA LEU A 131 7.04 -0.75 -0.32
C LEU A 131 8.16 -1.41 -1.12
N TYR A 132 9.03 -2.17 -0.46
CA TYR A 132 10.11 -2.91 -1.11
C TYR A 132 9.58 -3.88 -2.18
N TYR A 133 8.67 -4.77 -1.81
CA TYR A 133 8.14 -5.77 -2.75
C TYR A 133 7.29 -5.15 -3.85
N THR A 134 6.59 -4.05 -3.55
CA THR A 134 5.93 -3.25 -4.58
C THR A 134 6.91 -2.68 -5.59
N ALA A 135 8.07 -2.18 -5.15
CA ALA A 135 9.13 -1.71 -6.05
C ALA A 135 9.60 -2.84 -6.97
N VAL A 136 9.93 -4.00 -6.38
CA VAL A 136 10.39 -5.18 -7.11
C VAL A 136 9.41 -5.59 -8.20
N GLY A 137 8.12 -5.71 -7.87
CA GLY A 137 7.08 -6.06 -8.83
C GLY A 137 6.90 -5.01 -9.93
N TYR A 138 6.94 -3.74 -9.56
CA TYR A 138 6.81 -2.63 -10.49
C TYR A 138 7.96 -2.62 -11.51
N GLU A 139 9.20 -2.72 -11.05
CA GLU A 139 10.41 -2.73 -11.90
C GLU A 139 10.42 -3.91 -12.88
N ARG A 140 10.10 -5.11 -12.38
CA ARG A 140 9.99 -6.32 -13.21
C ARG A 140 9.00 -6.12 -14.35
N GLU A 141 7.82 -5.59 -14.06
CA GLU A 141 6.79 -5.36 -15.07
C GLU A 141 7.19 -4.26 -16.06
N ARG A 142 7.82 -3.17 -15.59
CA ARG A 142 8.35 -2.12 -16.47
C ARG A 142 9.40 -2.66 -17.44
N ALA A 143 10.31 -3.52 -16.98
CA ALA A 143 11.30 -4.17 -17.83
C ALA A 143 10.65 -5.08 -18.88
N ARG A 144 9.63 -5.85 -18.47
CA ARG A 144 8.85 -6.72 -19.36
C ARG A 144 8.14 -5.92 -20.47
N ILE A 145 7.44 -4.84 -20.10
CA ILE A 145 6.77 -3.94 -21.05
C ILE A 145 7.78 -3.33 -22.02
N GLY A 146 8.91 -2.82 -21.51
CA GLY A 146 9.97 -2.24 -22.34
C GLY A 146 10.55 -3.23 -23.35
N THR A 147 10.72 -4.49 -22.95
CA THR A 147 11.23 -5.57 -23.83
C THR A 147 10.24 -5.90 -24.94
N ASN A 148 8.94 -6.00 -24.62
CA ASN A 148 7.89 -6.26 -25.59
C ASN A 148 7.76 -5.13 -26.63
N LEU A 149 7.92 -3.88 -26.20
CA LEU A 149 7.90 -2.72 -27.10
C LEU A 149 9.08 -2.72 -28.07
N LYS A 150 10.28 -3.13 -27.63
CA LYS A 150 11.46 -3.27 -28.51
C LYS A 150 11.22 -4.34 -29.58
N ARG A 151 10.78 -5.54 -29.20
CA ARG A 151 10.48 -6.63 -30.16
C ARG A 151 9.45 -6.22 -31.21
N ARG A 152 8.34 -5.59 -30.80
CA ARG A 152 7.32 -5.10 -31.75
C ARG A 152 7.85 -4.07 -32.75
N ARG A 153 8.79 -3.22 -32.34
CA ARG A 153 9.44 -2.25 -33.25
C ARG A 153 10.34 -2.96 -34.26
N GLU A 154 11.12 -3.93 -33.81
CA GLU A 154 12.00 -4.74 -34.66
C GLU A 154 11.20 -5.57 -35.69
N ASP A 155 10.08 -6.16 -35.27
CA ASP A 155 9.19 -6.93 -36.16
C ASP A 155 8.54 -6.04 -37.21
N ASN A 156 8.02 -4.87 -36.82
CA ASN A 156 7.45 -3.92 -37.77
C ASN A 156 8.48 -3.43 -38.78
N GLN A 157 9.73 -3.18 -38.38
CA GLN A 157 10.77 -2.71 -39.29
C GLN A 157 11.17 -3.76 -40.35
N LYS A 158 11.02 -5.06 -40.05
CA LYS A 158 11.27 -6.16 -41.00
C LYS A 158 10.15 -6.37 -42.03
N VAL A 159 8.94 -5.89 -41.76
CA VAL A 159 7.79 -6.01 -42.70
C VAL A 159 7.86 -4.98 -43.83
N TYR A 160 8.62 -3.88 -43.63
CA TYR A 160 8.80 -2.82 -44.62
C TYR A 160 10.16 -2.89 -45.36
N LEU A 161 10.88 -4.01 -45.23
CA LEU A 161 12.11 -4.34 -45.96
C LEU A 161 11.88 -5.59 -46.80
#